data_AF-A0A6C1P692-F1
#
_entry.id   AF-A0A6C1P692-F1
#
_cell.length_a   1.000
_cell.length_b   1.000
_cell.length_c   1.000
_cell.angle_alpha   90.00
_cell.angle_beta   90.00
_cell.angle_gamma   90.00
#
_symmetry.space_group_name_H-M   'P 1'
#
loop_
_entity.id
_entity.type
_entity.pdbx_description
1 polymer ?
#
loop_
_entity_poly.entity_id
_entity_poly.type
_entity_poly.pdbx_seq_one_letter_code
_entity_poly.pdbx_strand_id
1 'polypeptide(L)'
;MTKHGIISPTIDRLDTEEKYPIIRLDTANSFIYYIFKSDYTILKLDLKNDTTYVVSDYMPSKFRKRSISVDQVSTLSLWDAARKLGTNSSNLFAIEFIESDLLVVWYNLTDEFYDTRDDWNIDYYGVLFDLPDFRNPREFSLPGKLLGMYKNNLMILENDDPLQFTIGYYELLNR
;
A
#
# COMPACT_ATOMS: atom_id res chain seq x y z
N MET A 1 -8.48 -9.72 24.17
CA MET A 1 -8.82 -8.98 22.94
C MET A 1 -9.08 -10.00 21.85
N THR A 2 -10.28 -9.98 21.27
CA THR A 2 -10.65 -10.89 20.16
C THR A 2 -10.43 -10.13 18.86
N LYS A 3 -9.74 -10.72 17.88
CA LYS A 3 -9.53 -10.11 16.57
C LYS A 3 -10.81 -10.32 15.75
N HIS A 4 -11.56 -9.24 15.55
CA HIS A 4 -12.71 -9.23 14.65
C HIS A 4 -12.23 -8.86 13.23
N GLY A 5 -12.69 -9.59 12.21
CA GLY A 5 -12.30 -9.39 10.82
C GLY A 5 -11.71 -10.64 10.17
N ILE A 6 -12.09 -10.88 8.91
CA ILE A 6 -11.59 -12.00 8.11
C ILE A 6 -10.20 -11.64 7.58
N ILE A 7 -9.27 -12.60 7.63
CA ILE A 7 -7.94 -12.48 7.01
C ILE A 7 -8.13 -12.47 5.50
N SER A 8 -7.42 -11.57 4.80
CA SER A 8 -7.45 -11.54 3.34
C SER A 8 -7.06 -12.90 2.72
N PRO A 9 -7.69 -13.33 1.61
CA PRO A 9 -7.34 -14.60 0.96
C PRO A 9 -5.92 -14.63 0.38
N THR A 10 -5.28 -13.48 0.20
CA THR A 10 -4.00 -13.34 -0.50
C THR A 10 -2.81 -13.20 0.44
N ILE A 11 -3.04 -12.94 1.73
CA ILE A 11 -1.99 -12.80 2.75
C ILE A 11 -1.69 -14.14 3.43
N ASP A 12 -0.42 -14.43 3.66
CA ASP A 12 -0.02 -15.61 4.41
C ASP A 12 -0.07 -15.36 5.93
N ARG A 13 -0.11 -16.44 6.71
CA ARG A 13 -0.24 -16.35 8.16
C ARG A 13 0.95 -15.62 8.81
N LEU A 14 2.17 -15.80 8.32
CA LEU A 14 3.36 -15.14 8.86
C LEU A 14 3.25 -13.63 8.69
N ASP A 15 2.76 -13.17 7.53
CA ASP A 15 2.51 -11.76 7.28
C ASP A 15 1.42 -11.19 8.20
N THR A 16 0.45 -12.00 8.66
CA THR A 16 -0.65 -11.52 9.53
C THR A 16 -0.32 -11.40 11.02
N GLU A 17 0.69 -12.12 11.51
CA GLU A 17 1.04 -12.13 12.93
C GLU A 17 1.85 -10.87 13.33
N GLU A 18 2.49 -10.21 12.36
CA GLU A 18 3.40 -9.07 12.61
C GLU A 18 2.94 -7.74 11.99
N LYS A 19 1.82 -7.72 11.24
CA LYS A 19 1.40 -6.53 10.48
C LYS A 19 -0.02 -6.08 10.81
N TYR A 20 -0.15 -4.81 11.18
CA TYR A 20 -1.44 -4.14 11.32
C TYR A 20 -1.93 -3.67 9.94
N PRO A 21 -3.25 -3.80 9.65
CA PRO A 21 -3.80 -3.23 8.44
C PRO A 21 -3.79 -1.70 8.53
N ILE A 22 -3.69 -1.04 7.38
CA ILE A 22 -4.03 0.37 7.29
C ILE A 22 -5.53 0.46 7.10
N ILE A 23 -6.16 1.32 7.89
CA ILE A 23 -7.62 1.45 7.97
C ILE A 23 -8.04 2.84 7.56
N ARG A 24 -9.21 2.93 6.93
CA ARG A 24 -9.88 4.18 6.63
C ARG A 24 -11.36 4.06 6.98
N LEU A 25 -11.85 4.98 7.83
CA LEU A 25 -13.24 5.02 8.29
C LEU A 25 -14.06 5.91 7.36
N ASP A 26 -15.13 5.36 6.81
CA ASP A 26 -16.23 6.09 6.20
C ASP A 26 -17.34 6.26 7.24
N THR A 27 -17.37 7.43 7.87
CA THR A 27 -18.35 7.77 8.91
C THR A 27 -19.76 7.94 8.37
N ALA A 28 -19.91 8.32 7.10
CA ALA A 28 -21.22 8.55 6.49
C ALA A 28 -21.97 7.22 6.31
N ASN A 29 -21.26 6.18 5.86
CA ASN A 29 -21.86 4.88 5.59
C ASN A 29 -21.63 3.84 6.68
N SER A 30 -20.85 4.15 7.72
CA SER A 30 -20.46 3.23 8.80
C SER A 30 -19.65 2.03 8.29
N PHE A 31 -18.70 2.30 7.40
CA PHE A 31 -17.78 1.29 6.85
C PHE A 31 -16.35 1.54 7.29
N ILE A 32 -15.59 0.48 7.54
CA ILE A 32 -14.13 0.53 7.62
C ILE A 32 -13.57 -0.16 6.39
N TYR A 33 -12.80 0.58 5.59
CA TYR A 33 -11.96 0.01 4.55
C TYR A 33 -10.60 -0.31 5.14
N TYR A 34 -10.07 -1.48 4.82
CA TYR A 34 -8.77 -1.86 5.32
C TYR A 34 -8.03 -2.78 4.35
N ILE A 35 -6.71 -2.64 4.35
CA ILE A 35 -5.80 -3.45 3.55
C ILE A 35 -4.62 -3.84 4.45
N PHE A 36 -4.19 -5.09 4.36
CA PHE A 36 -3.00 -5.53 5.09
C PHE A 36 -1.72 -5.05 4.40
N LYS A 37 -0.67 -4.81 5.20
CA LYS A 37 0.56 -4.16 4.72
C LYS A 37 1.20 -4.84 3.50
N SER A 38 1.14 -6.15 3.34
CA SER A 38 1.76 -6.84 2.19
C SER A 38 0.75 -7.41 1.22
N ASP A 39 -0.38 -6.71 1.09
CA ASP A 39 -1.53 -7.17 0.32
C ASP A 39 -2.09 -6.06 -0.59
N TYR A 40 -2.85 -6.48 -1.60
CA TYR A 40 -3.61 -5.61 -2.50
C TYR A 40 -5.12 -5.74 -2.34
N THR A 41 -5.61 -6.80 -1.69
CA THR A 41 -7.04 -7.03 -1.53
C THR A 41 -7.66 -5.98 -0.59
N ILE A 42 -8.70 -5.29 -1.07
CA ILE A 42 -9.43 -4.29 -0.30
C ILE A 42 -10.58 -4.96 0.42
N LEU A 43 -10.55 -4.87 1.75
CA LEU A 43 -11.59 -5.38 2.62
C LEU A 43 -12.46 -4.23 3.13
N LYS A 44 -13.75 -4.49 3.27
CA LYS A 44 -14.74 -3.58 3.85
C LYS A 44 -15.42 -4.28 5.01
N LEU A 45 -15.34 -3.69 6.19
CA LEU A 45 -16.12 -4.08 7.37
C LEU A 45 -17.34 -3.17 7.49
N ASP A 46 -18.53 -3.77 7.50
CA ASP A 46 -19.77 -3.10 7.84
C ASP A 46 -19.99 -3.10 9.36
N LEU A 47 -19.93 -1.91 9.95
CA LEU A 47 -20.01 -1.73 11.39
C LEU A 47 -21.41 -1.99 11.96
N LYS A 48 -22.45 -2.04 11.12
CA LYS A 48 -23.83 -2.26 11.57
C LYS A 48 -24.12 -3.74 11.77
N ASN A 49 -23.55 -4.61 10.94
CA ASN A 49 -23.78 -6.05 10.95
C ASN A 49 -22.53 -6.89 11.26
N ASP A 50 -21.40 -6.25 11.56
CA ASP A 50 -20.10 -6.88 11.84
C ASP A 50 -19.65 -7.87 10.73
N THR A 51 -19.99 -7.54 9.47
CA THR A 51 -19.68 -8.41 8.33
C THR A 51 -18.56 -7.82 7.48
N THR A 52 -17.60 -8.66 7.12
CA THR A 52 -16.46 -8.31 6.25
C THR A 52 -16.69 -8.81 4.83
N TYR A 53 -16.36 -7.98 3.85
CA TYR A 53 -16.42 -8.30 2.43
C TYR A 53 -15.11 -7.95 1.73
N VAL A 54 -14.71 -8.76 0.75
CA VAL A 54 -13.74 -8.32 -0.26
C VAL A 54 -14.48 -7.41 -1.22
N VAL A 55 -14.05 -6.15 -1.33
CA VAL A 55 -14.64 -5.16 -2.24
C VAL A 55 -13.79 -4.93 -3.49
N SER A 56 -12.52 -5.28 -3.45
CA SER A 56 -11.67 -5.33 -4.64
C SER A 56 -10.56 -6.37 -4.46
N ASP A 57 -10.33 -7.18 -5.48
CA ASP A 57 -9.23 -8.13 -5.63
C ASP A 57 -8.27 -7.70 -6.77
N TYR A 58 -8.36 -6.43 -7.21
CA TYR A 58 -7.49 -5.91 -8.25
C TYR A 58 -6.03 -5.86 -7.77
N MET A 59 -5.17 -6.58 -8.46
CA MET A 59 -3.74 -6.59 -8.22
C MET A 59 -3.07 -5.53 -9.11
N PRO A 60 -2.45 -4.47 -8.53
CA PRO A 60 -1.72 -3.48 -9.32
C PRO A 60 -0.57 -4.11 -10.11
N SER A 61 -0.29 -3.59 -11.30
CA SER A 61 0.76 -4.09 -12.20
C SER A 61 2.17 -4.07 -11.58
N LYS A 62 2.43 -3.10 -10.70
CA LYS A 62 3.69 -2.95 -9.95
C LYS A 62 3.74 -3.76 -8.66
N PHE A 63 2.66 -4.47 -8.30
CA PHE A 63 2.60 -5.22 -7.06
C PHE A 63 3.49 -6.47 -7.13
N ARG A 64 4.42 -6.57 -6.17
CA ARG A 64 5.35 -7.68 -5.98
C ARG A 64 4.82 -8.54 -4.84
N LYS A 65 4.39 -9.76 -5.18
CA LYS A 65 4.02 -10.76 -4.18
C LYS A 65 5.28 -11.49 -3.73
N ARG A 66 5.45 -11.62 -2.42
CA ARG A 66 6.55 -12.37 -1.82
C ARG A 66 6.60 -13.79 -2.40
N SER A 67 7.64 -14.08 -3.18
CA SER A 67 7.94 -15.42 -3.67
C SER A 67 9.35 -15.81 -3.21
N ILE A 68 9.45 -16.75 -2.28
CA ILE A 68 10.74 -17.34 -1.89
C ILE A 68 10.82 -18.71 -2.55
N SER A 69 11.75 -18.90 -3.49
CA SER A 69 12.26 -20.25 -3.75
C SER A 69 13.31 -20.53 -2.67
N VAL A 70 13.03 -21.49 -1.79
CA VAL A 70 14.02 -21.95 -0.82
C VAL A 70 14.85 -23.04 -1.49
N ASP A 71 15.87 -22.63 -2.23
CA ASP A 71 16.85 -23.57 -2.74
C ASP A 71 17.70 -24.04 -1.54
N GLN A 72 17.54 -25.32 -1.15
CA GLN A 72 18.18 -25.94 0.02
C GLN A 72 19.73 -25.93 0.01
N VAL A 73 20.36 -25.30 -0.99
CA VAL A 73 21.78 -25.47 -1.32
C VAL A 73 22.61 -24.19 -1.14
N SER A 74 22.01 -23.03 -0.87
CA SER A 74 22.80 -21.79 -0.71
C SER A 74 22.81 -21.27 0.73
N THR A 75 24.02 -21.14 1.30
CA THR A 75 24.27 -20.30 2.48
C THR A 75 24.18 -18.84 2.05
N LEU A 76 22.96 -18.33 1.89
CA LEU A 76 22.74 -16.90 1.75
C LEU A 76 23.12 -16.21 3.06
N SER A 77 23.85 -15.10 2.97
CA SER A 77 24.03 -14.25 4.14
C SER A 77 22.66 -13.74 4.60
N LEU A 78 22.49 -13.49 5.91
CA LEU A 78 21.24 -12.92 6.43
C LEU A 78 20.86 -11.62 5.72
N TRP A 79 21.87 -10.86 5.29
CA TRP A 79 21.69 -9.63 4.53
C TRP A 79 21.12 -9.88 3.13
N ASP A 80 21.67 -10.83 2.39
CA ASP A 80 21.18 -11.16 1.04
C ASP A 80 19.76 -11.75 1.09
N ALA A 81 19.46 -12.53 2.14
CA ALA A 81 18.12 -13.02 2.39
C ALA A 81 17.15 -11.86 2.68
N ALA A 82 17.52 -10.91 3.56
CA ALA A 82 16.70 -9.75 3.87
C ALA A 82 16.48 -8.83 2.65
N ARG A 83 17.53 -8.60 1.83
CA ARG A 83 17.45 -7.85 0.57
C ARG A 83 16.47 -8.51 -0.39
N LYS A 84 16.64 -9.80 -0.69
CA LYS A 84 15.74 -10.56 -1.57
C LYS A 84 14.30 -10.59 -1.07
N LEU A 85 14.09 -10.68 0.23
CA LEU A 85 12.74 -10.66 0.82
C LEU A 85 12.08 -9.29 0.64
N GLY A 86 12.82 -8.21 0.91
CA GLY A 86 12.31 -6.85 0.81
C GLY A 86 11.99 -6.45 -0.62
N THR A 87 12.92 -6.65 -1.55
CA THR A 87 12.76 -6.22 -2.95
C THR A 87 11.69 -7.00 -3.71
N ASN A 88 11.37 -8.22 -3.27
CA ASN A 88 10.28 -9.05 -3.82
C ASN A 88 8.92 -8.83 -3.15
N SER A 89 8.76 -7.78 -2.34
CA SER A 89 7.49 -7.50 -1.68
C SER A 89 7.07 -6.04 -1.84
N SER A 90 5.82 -5.84 -2.21
CA SER A 90 5.16 -4.54 -2.09
C SER A 90 4.65 -4.35 -0.68
N ASN A 91 4.71 -3.10 -0.23
CA ASN A 91 4.23 -2.71 1.08
C ASN A 91 3.24 -1.55 0.93
N LEU A 92 2.10 -1.68 1.57
CA LEU A 92 1.09 -0.66 1.68
C LEU A 92 1.66 0.52 2.47
N PHE A 93 1.42 1.70 1.94
CA PHE A 93 1.86 2.96 2.50
C PHE A 93 0.70 3.75 3.09
N ALA A 94 -0.38 3.92 2.32
CA ALA A 94 -1.50 4.76 2.69
C ALA A 94 -2.82 4.34 2.02
N ILE A 95 -3.93 4.73 2.66
CA ILE A 95 -5.28 4.66 2.11
C ILE A 95 -5.94 6.02 2.38
N GLU A 96 -6.40 6.70 1.33
CA GLU A 96 -7.00 8.03 1.43
C GLU A 96 -8.32 8.11 0.66
N PHE A 97 -9.22 8.98 1.12
CA PHE A 97 -10.42 9.33 0.35
C PHE A 97 -10.18 10.61 -0.44
N ILE A 98 -10.55 10.59 -1.71
CA ILE A 98 -10.48 11.74 -2.61
C ILE A 98 -11.84 11.89 -3.27
N GLU A 99 -12.70 12.71 -2.68
CA GLU A 99 -14.08 12.87 -3.12
C GLU A 99 -14.83 11.53 -3.22
N SER A 100 -15.09 11.04 -4.43
CA SER A 100 -15.76 9.77 -4.72
C SER A 100 -14.80 8.60 -4.94
N ASP A 101 -13.50 8.79 -4.74
CA ASP A 101 -12.49 7.77 -5.00
C ASP A 101 -11.80 7.32 -3.70
N LEU A 102 -11.43 6.05 -3.66
CA LEU A 102 -10.46 5.53 -2.69
C LEU A 102 -9.09 5.48 -3.36
N LEU A 103 -8.13 6.22 -2.83
CA LEU A 103 -6.72 6.10 -3.17
C LEU A 103 -6.06 5.07 -2.26
N VAL A 104 -5.35 4.12 -2.87
CA VAL A 104 -4.44 3.21 -2.17
C VAL A 104 -3.04 3.39 -2.71
N VAL A 105 -2.06 3.55 -1.82
CA VAL A 105 -0.64 3.74 -2.18
C VAL A 105 0.19 2.62 -1.59
N TRP A 106 1.09 2.08 -2.41
CA TRP A 106 2.11 1.12 -2.03
C TRP A 106 3.50 1.66 -2.37
N TYR A 107 4.51 0.97 -1.86
CA TYR A 107 5.89 1.14 -2.23
C TYR A 107 6.61 -0.18 -2.43
N ASN A 108 7.64 -0.15 -3.27
CA ASN A 108 8.60 -1.22 -3.46
C ASN A 108 9.98 -0.72 -3.08
N LEU A 109 10.68 -1.49 -2.23
CA LEU A 109 12.10 -1.26 -1.99
C LEU A 109 12.89 -1.69 -3.23
N THR A 110 13.85 -0.89 -3.64
CA THR A 110 14.78 -1.23 -4.72
C THR A 110 16.04 -1.87 -4.16
N ASP A 111 16.83 -2.46 -5.03
CA ASP A 111 18.17 -2.92 -4.71
C ASP A 111 19.06 -1.77 -4.20
N GLU A 112 18.94 -0.59 -4.81
CA GLU A 112 19.72 0.59 -4.46
C GLU A 112 19.38 1.13 -3.06
N PHE A 113 18.12 1.00 -2.62
CA PHE A 113 17.73 1.30 -1.24
C PHE A 113 18.49 0.42 -0.24
N TYR A 114 18.72 -0.85 -0.54
CA TYR A 114 19.50 -1.71 0.35
C TYR A 114 20.98 -1.34 0.37
N ASP A 115 21.52 -0.88 -0.75
CA ASP A 115 22.93 -0.49 -0.85
C ASP A 115 23.21 0.88 -0.19
N THR A 116 22.27 1.81 -0.24
CA THR A 116 22.44 3.22 0.22
C THR A 116 21.70 3.57 1.50
N ARG A 117 20.59 2.87 1.78
CA ARG A 117 19.58 3.25 2.79
C ARG A 117 18.96 4.62 2.57
N ASP A 118 18.97 5.09 1.32
CA ASP A 118 18.35 6.35 0.92
C ASP A 118 16.89 6.11 0.49
N ASP A 119 15.96 6.81 1.13
CA ASP A 119 14.52 6.74 0.86
C ASP A 119 14.17 7.19 -0.58
N TRP A 120 15.06 7.90 -1.28
CA TRP A 120 14.90 8.20 -2.71
C TRP A 120 14.89 6.99 -3.62
N ASN A 121 15.46 5.88 -3.14
CA ASN A 121 15.52 4.63 -3.87
C ASN A 121 14.29 3.75 -3.59
N ILE A 122 13.16 4.35 -3.25
CA ILE A 122 11.88 3.66 -3.02
C ILE A 122 10.90 4.02 -4.13
N ASP A 123 10.38 3.00 -4.82
CA ASP A 123 9.38 3.20 -5.87
C ASP A 123 7.99 3.29 -5.26
N TYR A 124 7.36 4.48 -5.31
CA TYR A 124 5.98 4.68 -4.88
C TYR A 124 4.99 4.59 -6.04
N TYR A 125 3.84 3.95 -5.81
CA TYR A 125 2.77 3.88 -6.80
C TYR A 125 1.40 3.80 -6.13
N GLY A 126 0.37 4.28 -6.83
CA GLY A 126 -0.99 4.36 -6.33
C GLY A 126 -2.01 3.76 -7.29
N VAL A 127 -3.16 3.39 -6.74
CA VAL A 127 -4.36 3.02 -7.49
C VAL A 127 -5.57 3.78 -6.95
N LEU A 128 -6.34 4.39 -7.84
CA LEU A 128 -7.66 4.95 -7.53
C LEU A 128 -8.75 3.95 -7.84
N PHE A 129 -9.73 3.86 -6.96
CA PHE A 129 -10.92 3.04 -7.12
C PHE A 129 -12.18 3.91 -6.99
N ASP A 130 -13.10 3.78 -7.95
CA ASP A 130 -14.39 4.49 -7.91
C ASP A 130 -15.25 3.95 -6.76
N LEU A 131 -15.70 4.80 -5.83
CA LEU A 131 -16.67 4.39 -4.81
C LEU A 131 -18.11 4.51 -5.35
N PRO A 132 -19.05 3.68 -4.84
CA PRO A 132 -18.86 2.63 -3.83
C PRO A 132 -18.46 1.27 -4.42
N ASP A 133 -18.40 1.14 -5.74
CA ASP A 133 -18.37 -0.15 -6.44
C ASP A 133 -16.97 -0.69 -6.74
N PHE A 134 -15.92 0.10 -6.46
CA PHE A 134 -14.52 -0.22 -6.72
C PHE A 134 -14.21 -0.57 -8.18
N ARG A 135 -14.93 0.08 -9.11
CA ARG A 135 -14.75 -0.11 -10.55
C ARG A 135 -13.61 0.76 -11.07
N ASN A 136 -13.16 0.42 -12.28
CA ASN A 136 -12.17 1.17 -13.07
C ASN A 136 -10.90 1.54 -12.30
N PRO A 137 -10.12 0.56 -11.81
CA PRO A 137 -8.87 0.84 -11.12
C PRO A 137 -7.92 1.63 -12.03
N ARG A 138 -7.44 2.78 -11.55
CA ARG A 138 -6.51 3.65 -12.28
C ARG A 138 -5.17 3.67 -11.57
N GLU A 139 -4.16 3.05 -12.19
CA GLU A 139 -2.80 3.03 -11.66
C GLU A 139 -2.00 4.27 -12.04
N PHE A 140 -1.13 4.71 -11.15
CA PHE A 140 -0.17 5.79 -11.42
C PHE A 140 1.09 5.64 -10.57
N SER A 141 2.17 6.28 -11.01
CA SER A 141 3.42 6.35 -10.24
C SER A 141 3.48 7.65 -9.47
N LEU A 142 4.07 7.61 -8.28
CA LEU A 142 4.30 8.81 -7.47
C LEU A 142 5.77 9.19 -7.60
N PRO A 143 6.09 10.48 -7.77
CA PRO A 143 7.48 10.94 -7.88
C PRO A 143 8.23 10.94 -6.54
N GLY A 144 7.55 10.62 -5.45
CA GLY A 144 8.12 10.55 -4.11
C GLY A 144 7.11 10.08 -3.08
N LYS A 145 7.41 10.32 -1.81
CA LYS A 145 6.62 9.81 -0.68
C LYS A 145 5.34 10.64 -0.51
N LEU A 146 4.19 9.96 -0.45
CA LEU A 146 2.92 10.62 -0.10
C LEU A 146 2.99 11.13 1.35
N LEU A 147 2.67 12.40 1.56
CA LEU A 147 2.53 13.00 2.89
C LEU A 147 1.07 13.02 3.35
N GLY A 148 0.14 13.02 2.40
CA GLY A 148 -1.31 13.03 2.64
C GLY A 148 -2.03 13.87 1.60
N MET A 149 -3.23 14.32 1.98
CA MET A 149 -4.07 15.18 1.14
C MET A 149 -4.08 16.61 1.68
N TYR A 150 -4.03 17.60 0.79
CA TYR A 150 -4.36 18.99 1.09
C TYR A 150 -5.37 19.52 0.09
N LYS A 151 -6.60 19.77 0.58
CA LYS A 151 -7.77 19.98 -0.27
C LYS A 151 -7.94 18.77 -1.20
N ASN A 152 -7.94 18.97 -2.51
CA ASN A 152 -8.08 17.91 -3.52
C ASN A 152 -6.74 17.51 -4.17
N ASN A 153 -5.62 17.90 -3.55
CA ASN A 153 -4.28 17.63 -4.07
C ASN A 153 -3.55 16.61 -3.21
N LEU A 154 -2.80 15.74 -3.88
CA LEU A 154 -1.81 14.90 -3.24
C LEU A 154 -0.60 15.74 -2.84
N MET A 155 -0.21 15.70 -1.58
CA MET A 155 1.05 16.28 -1.10
C MET A 155 2.15 15.23 -1.21
N ILE A 156 3.12 15.45 -2.08
CA ILE A 156 4.23 14.51 -2.31
C ILE A 156 5.54 15.17 -1.88
N LEU A 157 6.31 14.48 -1.03
CA LEU A 157 7.68 14.86 -0.74
C LEU A 157 8.56 14.44 -1.92
N GLU A 158 9.05 15.43 -2.66
CA GLU A 158 9.90 15.24 -3.85
C GLU A 158 11.39 15.39 -3.54
N ASN A 159 11.72 16.17 -2.51
CA ASN A 159 13.08 16.33 -2.01
C ASN A 159 13.06 16.65 -0.52
N ASP A 160 13.86 15.94 0.27
CA ASP A 160 13.97 16.05 1.72
C ASP A 160 15.32 16.65 2.16
N ASP A 161 16.19 17.01 1.20
CA ASP A 161 17.40 17.78 1.44
C ASP A 161 17.04 19.07 2.20
N PRO A 162 17.60 19.31 3.40
CA PRO A 162 17.34 20.53 4.17
C PRO A 162 17.60 21.84 3.42
N LEU A 163 18.46 21.82 2.40
CA LEU A 163 18.79 22.98 1.56
C LEU A 163 17.84 23.15 0.37
N GLN A 164 17.16 22.08 -0.06
CA GLN A 164 16.31 22.06 -1.27
C GLN A 164 14.98 21.33 -1.04
N PHE A 165 14.44 21.43 0.16
CA PHE A 165 13.23 20.75 0.58
C PHE A 165 12.05 21.13 -0.34
N THR A 166 11.44 20.13 -0.98
CA THR A 166 10.41 20.33 -1.99
C THR A 166 9.22 19.42 -1.71
N ILE A 167 8.04 20.04 -1.57
CA ILE A 167 6.74 19.35 -1.54
C ILE A 167 5.96 19.76 -2.79
N GLY A 168 5.62 18.79 -3.62
CA GLY A 168 4.74 18.96 -4.76
C GLY A 168 3.28 18.79 -4.39
N TYR A 169 2.42 19.50 -5.12
CA TYR A 169 0.96 19.36 -5.04
C TYR A 169 0.44 18.87 -6.38
N TYR A 170 -0.12 17.66 -6.39
CA TYR A 170 -0.54 16.99 -7.61
C TYR A 170 -2.07 16.87 -7.69
N GLU A 171 -2.62 17.29 -8.82
CA GLU A 171 -3.99 17.03 -9.21
C GLU A 171 -4.08 15.71 -9.96
N LEU A 172 -5.13 14.94 -9.68
CA LEU A 172 -5.46 13.74 -10.43
C LEU A 172 -6.25 14.14 -11.69
N LEU A 173 -5.55 14.22 -12.81
CA LEU A 173 -6.13 14.52 -14.12
C LEU A 173 -6.70 13.22 -14.73
N ASN A 174 -7.90 13.30 -15.30
CA ASN A 174 -8.75 12.19 -15.79
C ASN A 174 -9.57 11.46 -14.71
N ARG A 175 -10.54 12.21 -14.17
CA ARG A 175 -11.71 11.65 -13.48
C ARG A 175 -12.74 11.19 -14.51
#